data_AF-A0AA36GNH7-F1
#
_entry.id   AF-A0AA36GNH7-F1
#
_cell.length_a   1.000
_cell.length_b   1.000
_cell.length_c   1.000
_cell.angle_alpha   90.00
_cell.angle_beta   90.00
_cell.angle_gamma   90.00
#
_symmetry.space_group_name_H-M   'P 1'
#
loop_
_entity.id
_entity.type
_entity.pdbx_description
1 polymer ?
#
loop_
_entity_poly.entity_id
_entity_poly.type
_entity_poly.pdbx_seq_one_letter_code
_entity_poly.pdbx_strand_id
1 'polypeptide(L)'
;MSDRVEQFQESVNRKVLIEWVRVLGLRNPHKRTYDKVLADFSENILKYPKDRPLAFSWPTGAGVHKGIPAIRAKISYDCWRHFLSVGRNNLAEYNSTHNEDIRIVREQTVKVSDQERLGLYIRKFIKDVHVAARRKCPEIVFKKSMLHIGREYSMTPTMAAYRFNINFDQWSGLPLEALFSPSEKESIEKGEVEKGGLRLTGVNLTKPLHGENTKEGPERKRPRCEMPEDEPGPSGIQQEKEREKENN
;
A
#
# COMPACT_ATOMS: atom_id res chain seq x y z
N MET A 1 5.41 22.62 21.87
CA MET A 1 4.35 23.30 21.08
C MET A 1 3.02 23.02 21.77
N SER A 2 2.14 24.00 21.91
CA SER A 2 0.99 23.92 22.82
C SER A 2 -0.06 22.91 22.36
N ASP A 3 -0.43 21.97 23.24
CA ASP A 3 -1.50 20.96 23.08
C ASP A 3 -2.79 21.52 22.48
N ARG A 4 -3.06 22.80 22.69
CA ARG A 4 -4.24 23.50 22.18
C ARG A 4 -4.22 23.70 20.67
N VAL A 5 -3.04 23.96 20.09
CA VAL A 5 -2.84 24.05 18.63
C VAL A 5 -2.99 22.68 18.02
N GLU A 6 -2.46 21.65 18.67
CA GLU A 6 -2.54 20.27 18.21
C GLU A 6 -3.98 19.73 18.27
N GLN A 7 -4.72 20.00 19.35
CA GLN A 7 -6.15 19.70 19.47
C GLN A 7 -7.01 20.47 18.46
N PHE A 8 -6.67 21.73 18.17
CA PHE A 8 -7.37 22.52 17.16
C PHE A 8 -7.08 21.98 15.75
N GLN A 9 -5.80 21.71 15.43
CA GLN A 9 -5.38 21.06 14.20
C GLN A 9 -6.05 19.68 14.08
N GLU A 10 -6.19 18.92 15.16
CA GLU A 10 -6.91 17.65 15.19
C GLU A 10 -8.40 17.81 14.96
N SER A 11 -9.05 18.81 15.57
CA SER A 11 -10.47 19.11 15.37
C SER A 11 -10.75 19.52 13.92
N VAL A 12 -9.91 20.39 13.36
CA VAL A 12 -9.93 20.79 11.96
C VAL A 12 -9.69 19.58 11.06
N ASN A 13 -8.67 18.76 11.33
CA ASN A 13 -8.39 17.55 10.56
C ASN A 13 -9.52 16.50 10.66
N ARG A 14 -10.17 16.31 11.83
CA ARG A 14 -11.31 15.39 11.99
C ARG A 14 -12.54 15.85 11.19
N LYS A 15 -12.72 17.17 11.03
CA LYS A 15 -13.76 17.78 10.20
C LYS A 15 -13.42 17.74 8.71
N VAL A 16 -12.14 17.90 8.35
CA VAL A 16 -11.65 17.90 6.96
C VAL A 16 -11.51 16.48 6.39
N LEU A 17 -11.28 15.46 7.22
CA LEU A 17 -11.14 14.05 6.81
C LEU A 17 -12.49 13.30 6.70
N ILE A 18 -13.59 13.96 6.34
CA ILE A 18 -14.81 13.26 5.85
C ILE A 18 -14.75 13.19 4.33
N GLU A 19 -13.58 12.83 3.82
CA GLU A 19 -13.37 12.77 2.39
C GLU A 19 -13.62 11.35 1.88
N TRP A 20 -13.17 10.33 2.62
CA TRP A 20 -13.20 8.95 2.16
C TRP A 20 -14.28 8.13 2.85
N VAL A 21 -15.03 7.39 2.05
CA VAL A 21 -16.04 6.44 2.49
C VAL A 21 -15.82 5.09 1.83
N ARG A 22 -16.25 4.05 2.53
CA ARG A 22 -16.32 2.68 2.00
C ARG A 22 -17.78 2.29 1.85
N VAL A 23 -18.17 1.98 0.61
CA VAL A 23 -19.46 1.42 0.27
C VAL A 23 -19.33 -0.11 0.29
N LEU A 24 -20.11 -0.74 1.16
CA LEU A 24 -20.14 -2.18 1.38
C LEU A 24 -21.48 -2.76 0.90
N GLY A 25 -21.48 -4.00 0.44
CA GLY A 25 -22.72 -4.72 0.08
C GLY A 25 -23.34 -4.33 -1.26
N LEU A 26 -22.77 -3.35 -1.97
CA LEU A 26 -23.24 -2.93 -3.29
C LEU A 26 -22.83 -3.94 -4.37
N ARG A 27 -23.82 -4.62 -4.96
CA ARG A 27 -23.57 -5.65 -5.99
C ARG A 27 -23.15 -5.01 -7.31
N ASN A 28 -22.19 -5.64 -8.00
CA ASN A 28 -21.77 -5.27 -9.35
C ASN A 28 -21.81 -6.48 -10.29
N PRO A 29 -23.01 -6.97 -10.67
CA PRO A 29 -23.17 -8.22 -11.42
C PRO A 29 -22.54 -8.18 -12.82
N HIS A 30 -22.41 -7.00 -13.43
CA HIS A 30 -21.87 -6.83 -14.79
C HIS A 30 -20.43 -6.31 -14.83
N LYS A 31 -19.71 -6.30 -13.69
CA LYS A 31 -18.34 -5.75 -13.58
C LYS A 31 -18.22 -4.36 -14.23
N ARG A 32 -19.23 -3.51 -14.04
CA ARG A 32 -19.21 -2.12 -14.50
C ARG A 32 -18.08 -1.37 -13.80
N THR A 33 -17.59 -0.30 -14.43
CA THR A 33 -16.62 0.59 -13.79
C THR A 33 -17.19 1.16 -12.50
N TYR A 34 -16.33 1.34 -11.49
CA TYR A 34 -16.80 1.82 -10.19
C TYR A 34 -17.46 3.20 -10.27
N ASP A 35 -17.03 4.07 -11.20
CA ASP A 35 -17.68 5.36 -11.43
C ASP A 35 -19.15 5.20 -11.81
N LYS A 36 -19.46 4.29 -12.74
CA LYS A 36 -20.85 4.04 -13.17
C LYS A 36 -21.68 3.42 -12.05
N VAL A 37 -21.10 2.50 -11.29
CA VAL A 37 -21.77 1.86 -10.14
C VAL A 37 -22.10 2.88 -9.05
N LEU A 38 -21.17 3.78 -8.73
CA LEU A 38 -21.39 4.81 -7.72
C LEU A 38 -22.31 5.94 -8.20
N ALA A 39 -22.30 6.27 -9.49
CA ALA A 39 -23.27 7.19 -10.08
C ALA A 39 -24.70 6.64 -9.94
N ASP A 40 -24.91 5.39 -10.36
CA ASP A 40 -26.18 4.66 -10.25
C ASP A 40 -26.65 4.59 -8.78
N PHE A 41 -25.74 4.22 -7.87
CA PHE A 41 -25.99 4.23 -6.43
C PHE A 41 -26.41 5.62 -5.91
N SER A 42 -25.73 6.69 -6.33
CA SER A 42 -26.05 8.04 -5.88
C SER A 42 -27.41 8.53 -6.38
N GLU A 43 -27.75 8.27 -7.64
CA GLU A 43 -28.95 8.77 -8.29
C GLU A 43 -30.19 7.94 -7.93
N ASN A 44 -30.09 6.61 -8.01
CA ASN A 44 -31.25 5.73 -7.91
C ASN A 44 -31.51 5.25 -6.49
N ILE A 45 -30.47 5.08 -5.67
CA ILE A 45 -30.62 4.60 -4.29
C ILE A 45 -30.63 5.79 -3.32
N LEU A 46 -29.62 6.66 -3.36
CA LEU A 46 -29.57 7.81 -2.45
C LEU A 46 -30.50 8.95 -2.85
N LYS A 47 -31.02 8.93 -4.08
CA LYS A 47 -31.84 10.00 -4.69
C LYS A 47 -31.11 11.35 -4.63
N TYR A 48 -29.81 11.34 -4.90
CA TYR A 48 -29.01 12.56 -4.96
C TYR A 48 -29.32 13.33 -6.26
N PRO A 49 -29.59 14.65 -6.19
CA PRO A 49 -29.95 15.43 -7.37
C PRO A 49 -28.83 15.50 -8.42
N LYS A 50 -29.18 15.36 -9.71
CA LYS A 50 -28.22 15.36 -10.84
C LYS A 50 -27.67 16.74 -11.20
N ASP A 51 -28.36 17.79 -10.78
CA ASP A 51 -27.98 19.19 -10.95
C ASP A 51 -26.84 19.61 -10.01
N ARG A 52 -26.46 18.74 -9.06
CA ARG A 52 -25.41 18.99 -8.08
C ARG A 52 -24.06 18.41 -8.48
N PRO A 53 -22.96 18.87 -7.87
CA PRO A 53 -21.62 18.33 -8.12
C PRO A 53 -21.56 16.82 -7.87
N LEU A 54 -20.64 16.16 -8.58
CA LEU A 54 -20.42 14.71 -8.54
C LEU A 54 -20.44 14.16 -7.10
N ALA A 55 -21.29 13.17 -6.84
CA ALA A 55 -21.47 12.60 -5.51
C ALA A 55 -20.23 11.87 -4.98
N PHE A 56 -19.60 11.07 -5.84
CA PHE A 56 -18.43 10.25 -5.52
C PHE A 56 -17.34 10.45 -6.56
N SER A 57 -16.08 10.44 -6.12
CA SER A 57 -14.91 10.57 -6.99
C SER A 57 -13.80 9.59 -6.54
N TRP A 58 -12.84 9.33 -7.42
CA TRP A 58 -11.68 8.46 -7.15
C TRP A 58 -12.04 7.06 -6.63
N PRO A 59 -12.94 6.32 -7.30
CA PRO A 59 -13.34 5.03 -6.79
C PRO A 59 -12.26 3.97 -6.98
N THR A 60 -12.04 3.18 -5.94
CA THR A 60 -11.04 2.12 -5.87
C THR A 60 -11.60 0.88 -5.17
N GLY A 61 -11.08 -0.30 -5.51
CA GLY A 61 -11.45 -1.53 -4.81
C GLY A 61 -10.95 -1.52 -3.37
N ALA A 62 -11.80 -1.91 -2.41
CA ALA A 62 -11.53 -1.83 -0.97
C ALA A 62 -11.68 -3.19 -0.26
N GLY A 63 -11.30 -4.27 -0.96
CA GLY A 63 -11.44 -5.64 -0.48
C GLY A 63 -12.83 -6.22 -0.74
N VAL A 64 -13.19 -7.25 0.02
CA VAL A 64 -14.45 -7.99 -0.13
C VAL A 64 -15.19 -8.02 1.21
N HIS A 65 -16.49 -7.75 1.18
CA HIS A 65 -17.39 -7.83 2.33
C HIS A 65 -18.53 -8.81 2.02
N LYS A 66 -18.65 -9.90 2.79
CA LYS A 66 -19.65 -10.96 2.58
C LYS A 66 -19.67 -11.51 1.13
N GLY A 67 -18.50 -11.66 0.52
CA GLY A 67 -18.37 -12.12 -0.87
C GLY A 67 -18.63 -11.04 -1.95
N ILE A 68 -19.02 -9.82 -1.57
CA ILE A 68 -19.28 -8.70 -2.49
C ILE A 68 -18.09 -7.73 -2.45
N PRO A 69 -17.58 -7.24 -3.61
CA PRO A 69 -16.49 -6.27 -3.63
C PRO A 69 -16.91 -4.97 -2.93
N ALA A 70 -16.07 -4.51 -2.01
CA ALA A 70 -16.22 -3.21 -1.37
C ALA A 70 -15.59 -2.12 -2.23
N ILE A 71 -16.20 -0.94 -2.25
CA ILE A 71 -15.71 0.21 -3.03
C ILE A 71 -15.31 1.31 -2.06
N ARG A 72 -14.09 1.83 -2.18
CA ARG A 72 -13.62 3.04 -1.51
C ARG A 72 -13.77 4.19 -2.49
N ALA A 73 -14.33 5.31 -2.06
CA ALA A 73 -14.44 6.51 -2.88
C ALA A 73 -14.39 7.77 -2.03
N LYS A 74 -14.02 8.88 -2.65
CA LYS A 74 -14.13 10.22 -2.08
C LYS A 74 -15.56 10.73 -2.25
N ILE A 75 -16.23 11.06 -1.15
CA ILE A 75 -17.58 11.63 -1.17
C ILE A 75 -17.54 13.16 -1.18
N SER A 76 -18.42 13.79 -1.97
CA SER A 76 -18.56 15.25 -1.93
C SER A 76 -19.30 15.70 -0.67
N TYR A 77 -18.99 16.90 -0.19
CA TYR A 77 -19.63 17.46 1.01
C TYR A 77 -21.16 17.57 0.86
N ASP A 78 -21.63 18.00 -0.32
CA ASP A 78 -23.05 18.14 -0.61
C ASP A 78 -23.78 16.79 -0.63
N CYS A 79 -23.15 15.76 -1.21
CA CYS A 79 -23.68 14.40 -1.17
C CYS A 79 -23.69 13.84 0.25
N TRP A 80 -22.63 14.07 1.03
CA TRP A 80 -22.58 13.66 2.42
C TRP A 80 -23.69 14.32 3.25
N ARG A 81 -23.90 15.64 3.09
CA ARG A 81 -24.97 16.36 3.76
C ARG A 81 -26.35 15.80 3.39
N HIS A 82 -26.59 15.56 2.10
CA HIS A 82 -27.82 14.93 1.61
C HIS A 82 -28.03 13.53 2.18
N PHE A 83 -26.96 12.73 2.25
CA PHE A 83 -27.00 11.40 2.85
C PHE A 83 -27.39 11.46 4.32
N LEU A 84 -26.82 12.38 5.10
CA LEU A 84 -27.14 12.55 6.51
C LEU A 84 -28.59 12.99 6.74
N SER A 85 -29.17 13.80 5.84
CA SER A 85 -30.53 14.32 6.00
C SER A 85 -31.60 13.36 5.50
N VAL A 86 -31.48 12.85 4.26
CA VAL A 86 -32.53 12.06 3.59
C VAL A 86 -31.99 10.74 3.03
N GLY A 87 -30.76 10.74 2.50
CA GLY A 87 -30.21 9.56 1.81
C GLY A 87 -30.05 8.32 2.71
N ARG A 88 -29.87 8.47 4.03
CA ARG A 88 -29.86 7.36 4.98
C ARG A 88 -31.19 6.61 5.03
N ASN A 89 -32.30 7.35 5.03
CA ASN A 89 -33.64 6.75 5.06
C ASN A 89 -33.93 6.07 3.72
N ASN A 90 -33.58 6.73 2.61
CA ASN A 90 -33.72 6.13 1.26
C ASN A 90 -32.92 4.83 1.14
N LEU A 91 -31.69 4.80 1.66
CA LEU A 91 -30.86 3.60 1.66
C LEU A 91 -31.48 2.48 2.52
N ALA A 92 -32.02 2.81 3.68
CA ALA A 92 -32.69 1.85 4.55
C ALA A 92 -33.97 1.28 3.90
N GLU A 93 -34.77 2.13 3.26
CA GLU A 93 -35.96 1.74 2.50
C GLU A 93 -35.59 0.81 1.32
N TYR A 94 -34.54 1.16 0.58
CA TYR A 94 -34.03 0.33 -0.52
C TYR A 94 -33.57 -1.04 -0.02
N ASN A 95 -32.76 -1.07 1.03
CA ASN A 95 -32.27 -2.30 1.67
C ASN A 95 -33.42 -3.19 2.14
N SER A 96 -34.47 -2.60 2.75
CA SER A 96 -35.66 -3.33 3.19
C SER A 96 -36.46 -3.90 2.02
N THR A 97 -36.62 -3.13 0.94
CA THR A 97 -37.42 -3.54 -0.23
C THR A 97 -36.73 -4.63 -1.05
N HIS A 98 -35.40 -4.54 -1.20
CA HIS A 98 -34.62 -5.44 -2.06
C HIS A 98 -33.91 -6.55 -1.29
N ASN A 99 -34.10 -6.61 0.03
CA ASN A 99 -33.40 -7.53 0.93
C ASN A 99 -31.87 -7.48 0.77
N GLU A 100 -31.34 -6.26 0.69
CA GLU A 100 -29.90 -5.98 0.58
C GLU A 100 -29.35 -5.35 1.88
N ASP A 101 -28.03 -5.44 2.08
CA ASP A 101 -27.33 -4.89 3.24
C ASP A 101 -26.24 -3.91 2.77
N ILE A 102 -26.66 -2.91 1.99
CA ILE A 102 -25.74 -1.86 1.52
C ILE A 102 -25.45 -0.90 2.67
N ARG A 103 -24.18 -0.61 2.91
CA ARG A 103 -23.74 0.31 3.96
C ARG A 103 -22.71 1.29 3.45
N ILE A 104 -22.87 2.56 3.82
CA ILE A 104 -21.82 3.57 3.68
C ILE A 104 -21.14 3.71 5.04
N VAL A 105 -19.88 3.30 5.11
CA VAL A 105 -19.05 3.41 6.31
C VAL A 105 -18.04 4.52 6.09
N ARG A 106 -18.01 5.49 7.01
CA ARG A 106 -16.93 6.49 7.01
C ARG A 106 -15.61 5.75 7.18
N GLU A 107 -14.69 5.96 6.25
CA GLU A 107 -13.37 5.40 6.41
C GLU A 107 -12.66 6.20 7.50
N GLN A 108 -12.42 5.56 8.64
CA GLN A 108 -11.46 6.09 9.58
C GLN A 108 -10.10 5.94 8.92
N THR A 109 -9.62 7.00 8.29
CA THR A 109 -8.18 7.17 8.11
C THR A 109 -7.60 7.31 9.51
N VAL A 110 -7.20 6.18 10.09
CA VAL A 110 -6.30 6.20 11.26
C VAL A 110 -5.12 7.04 10.81
N LYS A 111 -4.89 8.17 11.47
CA LYS A 111 -3.67 8.93 11.28
C LYS A 111 -2.55 7.99 11.71
N VAL A 112 -1.87 7.39 10.74
CA VAL A 112 -0.70 6.58 11.05
C VAL A 112 0.35 7.58 11.50
N SER A 113 0.66 7.58 12.81
CA SER A 113 1.69 8.47 13.32
C SER A 113 3.02 8.15 12.63
N ASP A 114 3.95 9.10 12.55
CA ASP A 114 5.23 8.81 11.91
C ASP A 114 5.99 7.67 12.62
N GLN A 115 5.74 7.44 13.92
CA GLN A 115 6.24 6.26 14.64
C GLN A 115 5.62 4.94 14.16
N GLU A 116 4.32 4.91 13.88
CA GLU A 116 3.66 3.73 13.32
C GLU A 116 4.11 3.47 11.88
N ARG A 117 4.27 4.52 11.07
CA ARG A 117 4.84 4.44 9.71
C ARG A 117 6.26 3.89 9.76
N LEU A 118 7.07 4.35 10.72
CA LEU A 118 8.42 3.87 10.94
C LEU A 118 8.42 2.39 11.35
N GLY A 119 7.55 1.98 12.27
CA GLY A 119 7.42 0.58 12.68
C GLY A 119 7.04 -0.34 11.52
N LEU A 120 6.12 0.09 10.66
CA LEU A 120 5.73 -0.63 9.45
C LEU A 120 6.87 -0.67 8.42
N TYR A 121 7.60 0.43 8.24
CA TYR A 121 8.77 0.48 7.36
C TYR A 121 9.84 -0.50 7.80
N ILE A 122 10.23 -0.48 9.07
CA ILE A 122 11.24 -1.39 9.64
C ILE A 122 10.80 -2.85 9.45
N ARG A 123 9.53 -3.15 9.72
CA ARG A 123 8.98 -4.50 9.51
C ARG A 123 9.11 -4.96 8.05
N LYS A 124 8.79 -4.09 7.09
CA LYS A 124 8.94 -4.39 5.66
C LYS A 124 10.41 -4.57 5.30
N PHE A 125 11.27 -3.64 5.70
CA PHE A 125 12.70 -3.67 5.42
C PHE A 125 13.37 -4.96 5.91
N ILE A 126 13.13 -5.35 7.16
CA ILE A 126 13.72 -6.58 7.72
C ILE A 126 13.24 -7.82 6.94
N LYS A 127 11.95 -7.87 6.56
CA LYS A 127 11.42 -8.97 5.74
C LYS A 127 12.11 -9.03 4.38
N ASP A 128 12.22 -7.89 3.69
CA ASP A 128 12.84 -7.80 2.37
C ASP A 128 14.31 -8.22 2.41
N VAL A 129 15.06 -7.82 3.43
CA VAL A 129 16.46 -8.25 3.64
C VAL A 129 16.56 -9.76 3.88
N HIS A 130 15.67 -10.36 4.67
CA HIS A 130 15.69 -11.82 4.90
C HIS A 130 15.32 -12.61 3.64
N VAL A 131 14.35 -12.11 2.86
CA VAL A 131 13.99 -12.69 1.56
C VAL A 131 15.18 -12.62 0.60
N ALA A 132 15.85 -11.47 0.51
CA ALA A 132 17.06 -11.30 -0.31
C ALA A 132 18.20 -12.23 0.14
N ALA A 133 18.36 -12.46 1.45
CA ALA A 133 19.35 -13.38 2.01
C ALA A 133 18.95 -14.86 1.95
N ARG A 134 17.76 -15.20 1.44
CA ARG A 134 17.17 -16.55 1.42
C ARG A 134 17.14 -17.22 2.80
N ARG A 135 16.84 -16.45 3.84
CA ARG A 135 16.74 -16.95 5.23
C ARG A 135 15.33 -16.85 5.77
N LYS A 136 15.03 -17.68 6.77
CA LYS A 136 13.75 -17.63 7.49
C LYS A 136 13.67 -16.30 8.26
N CYS A 137 12.69 -15.47 7.91
CA CYS A 137 12.43 -14.23 8.62
C CYS A 137 11.84 -14.54 10.02
N PRO A 138 12.33 -13.90 11.10
CA PRO A 138 11.65 -13.96 12.39
C PRO A 138 10.26 -13.34 12.29
N GLU A 139 9.36 -13.72 13.21
CA GLU A 139 8.04 -13.11 13.27
C GLU A 139 8.17 -11.65 13.75
N ILE A 140 7.70 -10.71 12.93
CA ILE A 140 7.75 -9.28 13.26
C ILE A 140 6.32 -8.78 13.40
N VAL A 141 5.98 -8.30 14.59
CA VAL A 141 4.67 -7.77 14.95
C VAL A 141 4.82 -6.37 15.50
N PHE A 142 4.02 -5.44 15.01
CA PHE A 142 3.91 -4.10 15.55
C PHE A 142 2.57 -3.96 16.27
N LYS A 143 2.59 -3.72 17.58
CA LYS A 143 1.39 -3.65 18.42
C LYS A 143 1.60 -2.63 19.53
N LYS A 144 0.60 -1.77 19.78
CA LYS A 144 0.63 -0.73 20.84
C LYS A 144 1.91 0.12 20.79
N SER A 145 2.29 0.60 19.60
CA SER A 145 3.50 1.41 19.36
C SER A 145 4.84 0.72 19.66
N MET A 146 4.83 -0.59 19.90
CA MET A 146 6.02 -1.41 20.13
C MET A 146 6.26 -2.35 18.96
N LEU A 147 7.51 -2.48 18.57
CA LEU A 147 7.99 -3.43 17.57
C LEU A 147 8.54 -4.67 18.28
N HIS A 148 7.89 -5.80 18.05
CA HIS A 148 8.32 -7.11 18.52
C HIS A 148 8.97 -7.87 17.36
N ILE A 149 10.22 -8.29 17.53
CA ILE A 149 10.98 -9.09 16.57
C ILE A 149 11.32 -10.42 17.26
N GLY A 150 10.67 -11.49 16.79
CA GLY A 150 10.75 -12.82 17.40
C GLY A 150 10.27 -12.82 18.86
N ARG A 151 10.92 -13.63 19.69
CA ARG A 151 10.69 -13.68 21.15
C ARG A 151 11.72 -12.84 21.93
N GLU A 152 12.73 -12.32 21.26
CA GLU A 152 13.96 -11.79 21.87
C GLU A 152 13.92 -10.27 22.02
N TYR A 153 13.30 -9.57 21.08
CA TYR A 153 13.37 -8.11 21.01
C TYR A 153 11.98 -7.49 21.04
N SER A 154 11.79 -6.56 21.97
CA SER A 154 10.59 -5.74 22.11
C SER A 154 11.01 -4.32 22.44
N MET A 155 10.88 -3.40 21.49
CA MET A 155 11.31 -2.00 21.67
C MET A 155 10.50 -1.05 20.77
N THR A 156 10.64 0.25 20.99
CA THR A 156 10.02 1.26 20.12
C THR A 156 10.67 1.22 18.71
N PRO A 157 9.95 1.62 17.65
CA PRO A 157 10.49 1.68 16.30
C PRO A 157 11.76 2.53 16.18
N THR A 158 11.83 3.65 16.90
CA THR A 158 13.00 4.54 16.96
C THR A 158 14.21 3.85 17.55
N MET A 159 14.03 3.15 18.67
CA MET A 159 15.11 2.39 19.29
C MET A 159 15.53 1.18 18.47
N ALA A 160 14.59 0.50 17.80
CA ALA A 160 14.92 -0.58 16.87
C ALA A 160 15.80 -0.07 15.73
N ALA A 161 15.40 1.02 15.09
CA ALA A 161 16.17 1.66 14.03
C ALA A 161 17.60 2.02 14.46
N TYR A 162 17.73 2.63 15.64
CA TYR A 162 19.03 3.04 16.18
C TYR A 162 19.92 1.84 16.57
N ARG A 163 19.37 0.86 17.31
CA ARG A 163 20.12 -0.30 17.79
C ARG A 163 20.50 -1.28 16.67
N PHE A 164 19.67 -1.43 15.64
CA PHE A 164 19.97 -2.27 14.48
C PHE A 164 20.72 -1.52 13.36
N ASN A 165 20.95 -0.22 13.53
CA ASN A 165 21.56 0.66 12.53
C ASN A 165 20.95 0.48 11.13
N ILE A 166 19.63 0.59 11.06
CA ILE A 166 18.86 0.37 9.83
C ILE A 166 19.18 1.44 8.80
N ASN A 167 19.37 1.04 7.54
CA ASN A 167 19.50 2.00 6.45
C ASN A 167 18.15 2.67 6.14
N PHE A 168 18.15 4.00 6.06
CA PHE A 168 17.00 4.87 5.85
C PHE A 168 16.90 5.47 4.44
N ASP A 169 17.72 5.04 3.47
CA ASP A 169 17.73 5.63 2.11
C ASP A 169 16.35 5.65 1.42
N GLN A 170 15.48 4.68 1.75
CA GLN A 170 14.12 4.57 1.19
C GLN A 170 13.02 5.12 2.10
N TRP A 171 13.39 5.76 3.21
CA TRP A 171 12.44 6.34 4.16
C TRP A 171 12.06 7.76 3.76
N SER A 172 10.76 8.02 3.67
CA SER A 172 10.18 9.30 3.24
C SER A 172 9.48 10.08 4.36
N GLY A 173 9.71 9.70 5.62
CA GLY A 173 9.16 10.39 6.79
C GLY A 173 10.16 11.34 7.44
N LEU A 174 9.84 11.80 8.66
CA LEU A 174 10.74 12.62 9.45
C LEU A 174 12.08 11.91 9.72
N PRO A 175 13.18 12.66 9.84
CA PRO A 175 14.47 12.09 10.23
C PRO A 175 14.38 11.42 11.60
N LEU A 176 15.18 10.37 11.80
CA LEU A 176 15.12 9.54 13.01
C LEU A 176 15.31 10.37 14.29
N GLU A 177 16.19 11.39 14.23
CA GLU A 177 16.53 12.29 15.34
C GLU A 177 15.33 13.11 15.84
N ALA A 178 14.39 13.41 14.93
CA ALA A 178 13.17 14.13 15.24
C ALA A 178 12.08 13.22 15.85
N LEU A 179 12.21 11.91 15.70
CA LEU A 179 11.22 10.92 16.17
C LEU A 179 11.52 10.38 17.58
N PHE A 180 12.74 10.58 18.09
CA PHE A 180 13.10 10.14 19.43
C PHE A 180 12.26 10.82 20.51
N SER A 181 11.80 10.03 21.48
CA SER A 181 11.23 10.59 22.70
C SER A 181 12.31 11.30 23.53
N PRO A 182 11.94 12.23 24.44
CA PRO A 182 12.90 12.89 25.33
C PRO A 182 13.74 11.89 26.15
N SER A 183 13.12 10.80 26.62
CA SER A 183 13.82 9.75 27.37
C SER A 183 14.81 8.96 26.50
N GLU A 184 14.46 8.71 25.23
CA GLU A 184 15.35 8.02 24.29
C GLU A 184 16.58 8.88 23.97
N LYS A 185 16.40 10.20 23.79
CA LYS A 185 17.51 11.14 23.60
C LYS A 185 18.46 11.14 24.79
N GLU A 186 17.91 11.20 25.99
CA GLU A 186 18.70 11.18 27.23
C GLU A 186 19.49 9.86 27.39
N SER A 187 18.89 8.69 27.11
CA SER A 187 19.61 7.42 27.16
C SER A 187 20.69 7.29 26.09
N ILE A 188 20.50 7.91 24.91
CA ILE A 188 21.53 7.97 23.86
C ILE A 188 22.68 8.89 24.28
N GLU A 189 22.38 10.07 24.84
CA GLU A 189 23.38 11.03 25.33
C GLU A 189 24.21 10.47 26.50
N LYS A 190 23.57 9.69 27.38
CA LYS A 190 24.24 8.98 28.48
C LYS A 190 25.08 7.78 28.01
N GLY A 191 24.97 7.37 26.75
CA GLY A 191 25.67 6.19 26.22
C GLY A 191 25.12 4.86 26.71
N GLU A 192 23.92 4.82 27.30
CA GLU A 192 23.27 3.58 27.76
C GLU A 192 22.85 2.69 26.58
N VAL A 193 22.75 3.28 25.38
CA VAL A 193 22.38 2.56 24.16
C VAL A 193 23.39 2.80 23.05
N GLU A 194 23.97 1.70 22.58
CA GLU A 194 24.91 1.71 21.46
C GLU A 194 24.21 1.60 20.10
N LYS A 195 24.61 2.46 19.17
CA LYS A 195 24.17 2.40 17.77
C LYS A 195 24.70 1.15 17.09
N GLY A 196 23.84 0.34 16.49
CA GLY A 196 24.25 -0.89 15.82
C GLY A 196 24.70 -2.02 16.75
N GLY A 197 24.45 -1.90 18.07
CA GLY A 197 24.81 -2.93 19.06
C GLY A 197 24.00 -4.23 18.92
N LEU A 198 22.87 -4.21 18.21
CA LEU A 198 22.06 -5.39 17.94
C LEU A 198 22.21 -5.85 16.48
N ARG A 199 22.35 -7.16 16.29
CA ARG A 199 22.35 -7.80 14.97
C ARG A 199 21.29 -8.88 14.93
N LEU A 200 20.48 -8.88 13.88
CA LEU A 200 19.62 -10.02 13.59
C LEU A 200 20.47 -11.15 13.01
N THR A 201 20.20 -12.38 13.44
CA THR A 201 20.99 -13.55 13.06
C THR A 201 20.96 -13.75 11.54
N GLY A 202 22.13 -13.56 10.91
CA GLY A 202 22.32 -13.91 9.50
C GLY A 202 21.97 -12.86 8.46
N VAL A 203 21.64 -11.62 8.84
CA VAL A 203 21.38 -10.51 7.92
C VAL A 203 22.10 -9.23 8.33
N ASN A 204 22.53 -8.45 7.34
CA ASN A 204 23.07 -7.11 7.56
C ASN A 204 22.03 -6.07 7.17
N LEU A 205 21.56 -5.29 8.14
CA LEU A 205 20.52 -4.26 7.95
C LEU A 205 21.09 -2.89 7.53
N THR A 206 22.42 -2.80 7.43
CA THR A 206 23.16 -1.56 7.12
C THR A 206 23.40 -1.35 5.63
N LYS A 207 23.21 -2.38 4.80
CA LYS A 207 23.46 -2.28 3.34
C LYS A 207 22.18 -1.88 2.60
N PRO A 208 22.25 -0.98 1.61
CA PRO A 208 21.14 -0.74 0.71
C PRO A 208 20.80 -2.03 -0.06
N LEU A 209 19.50 -2.27 -0.27
CA LEU A 209 18.98 -3.43 -1.01
C LEU A 209 19.35 -3.40 -2.51
N HIS A 210 19.91 -2.30 -3.01
CA HIS A 210 20.49 -2.19 -4.35
C HIS A 210 22.00 -1.98 -4.23
N GLY A 211 22.72 -3.10 -4.25
CA GLY A 211 24.15 -3.13 -4.54
C GLY A 211 24.31 -3.83 -5.89
N GLU A 212 24.78 -3.07 -6.87
CA GLU A 212 25.33 -3.58 -8.12
C GLU A 212 26.32 -4.71 -7.83
N ASN A 213 26.14 -5.83 -8.52
CA ASN A 213 27.14 -6.89 -8.56
C ASN A 213 28.31 -6.42 -9.45
N THR A 214 29.16 -5.56 -8.91
CA THR A 214 30.49 -5.33 -9.50
C THR A 214 31.49 -6.09 -8.64
N LYS A 215 31.65 -7.38 -8.95
CA LYS A 215 32.82 -8.15 -8.52
C LYS A 215 33.82 -8.13 -9.68
N GLU A 216 34.89 -7.38 -9.51
CA GLU A 216 36.11 -7.55 -10.29
C GLU A 216 36.78 -8.89 -9.93
N GLY A 217 37.04 -9.70 -10.98
CA GLY A 217 38.12 -10.69 -11.09
C GLY A 217 37.83 -12.15 -10.70
N PRO A 218 38.42 -13.17 -11.37
CA PRO A 218 39.38 -13.11 -12.48
C PRO A 218 38.84 -13.72 -13.80
N GLU A 219 39.44 -13.23 -14.87
CA GLU A 219 39.43 -13.70 -16.25
C GLU A 219 39.35 -15.24 -16.38
N ARG A 220 38.25 -15.74 -16.96
CA ARG A 220 38.18 -17.10 -17.51
C ARG A 220 37.91 -17.01 -19.00
N LYS A 221 38.96 -17.32 -19.77
CA LYS A 221 38.99 -17.51 -21.21
C LYS A 221 37.74 -18.26 -21.68
N ARG A 222 36.98 -17.65 -22.59
CA ARG A 222 35.92 -18.33 -23.34
C ARG A 222 36.59 -19.32 -24.30
N PRO A 223 36.19 -20.61 -24.34
CA PRO A 223 36.52 -21.45 -25.46
C PRO A 223 35.73 -20.94 -26.67
N ARG A 224 36.49 -20.59 -27.69
CA ARG A 224 36.09 -20.35 -29.07
C ARG A 224 35.34 -21.59 -29.57
N CYS A 225 34.05 -21.48 -29.87
CA CYS A 225 33.39 -22.42 -30.78
C CYS A 225 33.43 -21.80 -32.16
N GLU A 226 34.38 -22.29 -32.95
CA GLU A 226 34.50 -22.04 -34.38
C GLU A 226 33.28 -22.66 -35.07
N MET A 227 32.53 -21.83 -35.81
CA MET A 227 31.59 -22.31 -36.82
C MET A 227 32.34 -22.24 -38.15
N PRO A 228 32.43 -23.34 -38.91
CA PRO A 228 33.01 -23.29 -40.26
C PRO A 228 32.09 -22.49 -41.17
N GLU A 229 32.69 -21.57 -41.92
CA GLU A 229 32.11 -20.94 -43.10
C GLU A 229 31.91 -21.99 -44.19
N ASP A 230 30.80 -21.91 -44.92
CA ASP A 230 30.76 -22.06 -46.38
C ASP A 230 29.36 -21.72 -46.90
N GLU A 231 29.28 -20.53 -47.52
CA GLU A 231 28.32 -20.12 -48.55
C GLU A 231 28.67 -20.88 -49.86
N PRO A 232 27.70 -21.18 -50.76
CA PRO A 232 27.19 -20.12 -51.64
C PRO A 232 25.69 -20.20 -51.97
N GLY A 233 25.07 -19.03 -52.21
CA GLY A 233 23.77 -18.86 -52.91
C GLY A 233 23.76 -19.42 -54.36
N PRO A 234 22.78 -19.08 -55.25
CA PRO A 234 21.84 -17.95 -55.21
C PRO A 234 20.39 -18.28 -55.71
N SER A 235 19.60 -17.22 -55.96
CA SER A 235 18.33 -17.15 -56.75
C SER A 235 17.05 -17.66 -56.07
N GLY A 236 15.86 -17.09 -56.21
CA GLY A 236 15.34 -15.98 -57.01
C GLY A 236 13.81 -16.14 -57.13
N ILE A 237 13.08 -15.02 -57.21
CA ILE A 237 11.85 -14.85 -58.01
C ILE A 237 10.51 -15.43 -57.49
N GLN A 238 9.63 -14.49 -57.11
CA GLN A 238 8.22 -14.26 -57.51
C GLN A 238 7.21 -15.43 -57.67
N GLN A 239 6.05 -15.19 -57.02
CA GLN A 239 4.67 -15.24 -57.54
C GLN A 239 3.98 -16.57 -57.92
N GLU A 240 2.65 -16.51 -57.75
CA GLU A 240 1.60 -17.38 -58.30
C GLU A 240 1.52 -18.80 -57.73
N LYS A 241 0.36 -19.44 -57.53
CA LYS A 241 -1.08 -19.15 -57.60
C LYS A 241 -1.72 -20.47 -57.16
N GLU A 242 -2.89 -20.38 -56.51
CA GLU A 242 -4.05 -21.28 -56.65
C GLU A 242 -3.91 -22.81 -56.49
N ARG A 243 -5.01 -23.40 -55.99
CA ARG A 243 -5.31 -24.84 -55.78
C ARG A 243 -4.89 -25.29 -54.37
N GLU A 244 -5.77 -25.73 -53.47
CA GLU A 244 -7.04 -26.42 -53.62
C GLU A 244 -8.02 -25.98 -52.52
N LYS A 245 -9.17 -25.44 -52.92
CA LYS A 245 -10.44 -25.88 -52.35
C LYS A 245 -10.84 -27.09 -53.18
N GLU A 246 -10.84 -28.27 -52.58
CA GLU A 246 -11.85 -29.32 -52.77
C GLU A 246 -11.51 -30.50 -51.85
N ASN A 247 -12.55 -31.07 -51.23
CA ASN A 247 -12.58 -32.22 -50.32
C ASN A 247 -12.26 -31.98 -48.83
N ASN A 248 -13.13 -31.25 -48.13
CA ASN A 248 -14.19 -31.86 -47.29
C ASN A 248 -15.10 -30.80 -46.65
#